data_AF-A0A0G1YBC2-F1
#
_entry.id   AF-A0A0G1YBC2-F1
#
_cell.length_a   1.000
_cell.length_b   1.000
_cell.length_c   1.000
_cell.angle_alpha   90.00
_cell.angle_beta   90.00
_cell.angle_gamma   90.00
#
_symmetry.space_group_name_H-M   'P 1'
#
loop_
_entity.id
_entity.type
_entity.pdbx_description
1 polymer ?
#
loop_
_entity_poly.entity_id
_entity_poly.type
_entity_poly.pdbx_seq_one_letter_code
_entity_poly.pdbx_strand_id
1 'polypeptide(L)'
;MTIRDEAFALLAANRRTTDGHTYTVPSPDAYPYQWFWDSCFHAIVLAKSEPEAAMSELRALVSRQLPDGMIPHIIYWVPGDLHRYKWGTDGTSALTQPPMLAYAAWEIYKETSDDAFLAELYPALMRYYEYLISKRDPRDHHLVGITASSMCRMTYRLRTILRAAWSSWTRIAPVILTPSFV
;
A
#
# COMPACT_ATOMS: atom_id res chain seq x y z
N MET A 1 14.37 4.65 -26.91
CA MET A 1 13.87 4.56 -25.53
C MET A 1 13.09 3.27 -25.43
N THR A 2 13.34 2.45 -24.41
CA THR A 2 12.62 1.18 -24.22
C THR A 2 11.42 1.37 -23.31
N ILE A 3 10.44 0.44 -23.33
CA ILE A 3 9.31 0.42 -22.37
C ILE A 3 9.82 0.41 -20.92
N ARG A 4 10.95 -0.27 -20.67
CA ARG A 4 11.60 -0.27 -19.36
C ARG A 4 12.01 1.14 -18.96
N ASP A 5 12.70 1.87 -19.84
CA ASP A 5 13.16 3.24 -19.55
C ASP A 5 11.97 4.19 -19.31
N GLU A 6 10.91 4.03 -20.10
CA GLU A 6 9.66 4.78 -19.92
C GLU A 6 9.00 4.53 -18.56
N ALA A 7 8.95 3.27 -18.13
CA ALA A 7 8.38 2.90 -16.84
C ALA A 7 9.16 3.51 -15.66
N PHE A 8 10.50 3.45 -15.69
CA PHE A 8 11.33 4.06 -14.66
C PHE A 8 11.25 5.59 -14.68
N ALA A 9 11.24 6.21 -15.86
CA ALA A 9 11.04 7.64 -16.00
C ALA A 9 9.69 8.10 -15.41
N LEU A 10 8.64 7.32 -15.61
CA LEU A 10 7.32 7.58 -15.03
C LEU A 10 7.33 7.47 -13.50
N LEU A 11 7.93 6.40 -12.94
CA LEU A 11 8.06 6.24 -11.48
C LEU A 11 8.87 7.39 -10.86
N ALA A 12 9.97 7.79 -11.51
CA ALA A 12 10.77 8.93 -11.08
C ALA A 12 9.98 10.25 -11.13
N ALA A 13 9.21 10.50 -12.20
CA ALA A 13 8.35 11.68 -12.32
C ALA A 13 7.24 11.73 -11.26
N ASN A 14 6.76 10.56 -10.82
CA ASN A 14 5.75 10.42 -9.78
C ASN A 14 6.32 10.35 -8.35
N ARG A 15 7.65 10.36 -8.20
CA ARG A 15 8.31 10.31 -6.89
C ARG A 15 8.14 11.63 -6.16
N ARG A 16 7.92 11.57 -4.85
CA ARG A 16 7.75 12.70 -3.94
C ARG A 16 8.63 12.48 -2.72
N THR A 17 9.02 13.57 -2.08
CA THR A 17 9.70 13.54 -0.79
C THR A 17 8.98 14.51 0.15
N THR A 18 8.65 14.06 1.35
CA THR A 18 8.01 14.87 2.39
C THR A 18 8.51 14.41 3.75
N ASP A 19 8.92 15.35 4.60
CA ASP A 19 9.45 15.09 5.95
C ASP A 19 10.56 14.02 5.98
N GLY A 20 11.44 13.99 4.98
CA GLY A 20 12.53 13.01 4.87
C GLY A 20 12.12 11.62 4.37
N HIS A 21 10.84 11.40 4.05
CA HIS A 21 10.35 10.16 3.44
C HIS A 21 10.14 10.32 1.95
N THR A 22 10.67 9.36 1.18
CA THR A 22 10.51 9.31 -0.28
C THR A 22 9.54 8.20 -0.66
N TYR A 23 8.57 8.53 -1.50
CA TYR A 23 7.50 7.63 -1.93
C TYR A 23 7.00 8.00 -3.33
N THR A 24 6.22 7.12 -3.94
CA THR A 24 5.76 7.27 -5.33
C THR A 24 4.23 7.31 -5.37
N VAL A 25 3.66 8.37 -5.93
CA VAL A 25 2.20 8.48 -6.10
C VAL A 25 1.75 7.75 -7.38
N PRO A 26 0.62 7.02 -7.40
CA PRO A 26 0.20 6.29 -8.61
C PRO A 26 -0.10 7.21 -9.79
N SER A 27 -0.75 8.35 -9.52
CA SER A 27 -1.08 9.37 -10.51
C SER A 27 -1.15 10.73 -9.82
N PRO A 28 -0.31 11.71 -10.20
CA PRO A 28 -0.30 13.03 -9.55
C PRO A 28 -1.66 13.74 -9.53
N ASP A 29 -2.50 13.54 -10.54
CA ASP A 29 -3.79 14.22 -10.65
C ASP A 29 -4.93 13.44 -10.01
N ALA A 30 -4.99 12.12 -10.23
CA ALA A 30 -6.09 11.28 -9.76
C ALA A 30 -5.87 10.66 -8.38
N TYR A 31 -4.62 10.34 -8.04
CA TYR A 31 -4.23 9.64 -6.82
C TYR A 31 -3.00 10.32 -6.19
N PRO A 32 -3.13 11.55 -5.66
CA PRO A 32 -2.01 12.40 -5.25
C PRO A 32 -1.36 12.00 -3.92
N TYR A 33 -1.55 10.76 -3.46
CA TYR A 33 -1.11 10.27 -2.14
C TYR A 33 -0.35 8.96 -2.28
N GLN A 34 0.32 8.55 -1.19
CA GLN A 34 0.93 7.23 -1.14
C GLN A 34 -0.15 6.18 -0.83
N TRP A 35 -0.20 5.13 -1.63
CA TRP A 35 -1.14 4.01 -1.47
C TRP A 35 -0.40 2.72 -1.15
N PHE A 36 -0.91 1.97 -0.19
CA PHE A 36 -0.19 0.82 0.39
C PHE A 36 0.19 -0.23 -0.65
N TRP A 37 -0.78 -0.76 -1.41
CA TRP A 37 -0.49 -1.83 -2.36
C TRP A 37 0.26 -1.31 -3.60
N ASP A 38 0.01 -0.06 -4.03
CA ASP A 38 0.70 0.56 -5.16
C ASP A 38 2.18 0.72 -4.81
N SER A 39 2.49 1.24 -3.62
CA SER A 39 3.86 1.33 -3.10
C SER A 39 4.56 -0.03 -3.02
N CYS A 40 3.85 -1.11 -2.67
CA CYS A 40 4.43 -2.46 -2.72
C CYS A 40 4.81 -2.86 -4.15
N PHE A 41 3.96 -2.58 -5.14
CA PHE A 41 4.27 -2.88 -6.54
C PHE A 41 5.34 -1.95 -7.12
N HIS A 42 5.34 -0.66 -6.76
CA HIS A 42 6.41 0.28 -7.10
C HIS A 42 7.74 -0.23 -6.57
N ALA A 43 7.80 -0.66 -5.31
CA ALA A 43 9.00 -1.21 -4.70
C ALA A 43 9.51 -2.47 -5.43
N ILE A 44 8.64 -3.39 -5.82
CA ILE A 44 9.02 -4.59 -6.60
C ILE A 44 9.66 -4.22 -7.94
N VAL A 45 9.13 -3.19 -8.62
CA VAL A 45 9.69 -2.72 -9.90
C VAL A 45 11.01 -1.97 -9.67
N LEU A 46 11.03 -1.06 -8.69
CA LEU A 46 12.21 -0.26 -8.34
C LEU A 46 13.37 -1.13 -7.89
N ALA A 47 13.13 -2.26 -7.21
CA ALA A 47 14.18 -3.18 -6.77
C ALA A 47 15.14 -3.60 -7.90
N LYS A 48 14.65 -3.67 -9.14
CA LYS A 48 15.43 -4.13 -10.31
C LYS A 48 16.49 -3.13 -10.80
N SER A 49 16.36 -1.84 -10.47
CA SER A 49 17.25 -0.79 -11.00
C SER A 49 17.60 0.32 -10.01
N GLU A 50 16.72 0.59 -9.04
CA GLU A 50 16.83 1.63 -8.02
C GLU A 50 16.51 1.05 -6.62
N PRO A 51 17.27 0.06 -6.11
CA PRO A 51 16.96 -0.63 -4.85
C PRO A 51 16.84 0.30 -3.64
N GLU A 52 17.65 1.35 -3.56
CA GLU A 52 17.52 2.36 -2.50
C GLU A 52 16.18 3.11 -2.52
N ALA A 53 15.66 3.39 -3.72
CA ALA A 53 14.34 3.98 -3.88
C ALA A 53 13.24 2.99 -3.47
N ALA A 54 13.41 1.69 -3.80
CA ALA A 54 12.50 0.63 -3.38
C ALA A 54 12.44 0.47 -1.86
N MET A 55 13.59 0.48 -1.19
CA MET A 55 13.66 0.43 0.27
C MET A 55 13.04 1.69 0.90
N SER A 56 13.32 2.87 0.33
CA SER A 56 12.75 4.14 0.79
C SER A 56 11.22 4.15 0.70
N GLU A 57 10.65 3.60 -0.38
CA GLU A 57 9.20 3.47 -0.57
C GLU A 57 8.56 2.64 0.56
N LEU A 58 9.15 1.50 0.92
CA LEU A 58 8.64 0.65 2.01
C LEU A 58 8.87 1.27 3.39
N ARG A 59 10.02 1.92 3.62
CA ARG A 59 10.29 2.70 4.86
C ARG A 59 9.25 3.80 5.05
N ALA A 60 8.87 4.50 3.99
CA ALA A 60 7.81 5.52 4.02
C ALA A 60 6.44 4.92 4.37
N LEU A 61 6.09 3.73 3.85
CA LEU A 61 4.84 3.07 4.23
C LEU A 61 4.78 2.74 5.73
N VAL A 62 5.83 2.09 6.25
CA VAL A 62 5.81 1.61 7.63
C VAL A 62 5.97 2.72 8.66
N SER A 63 6.49 3.90 8.28
CA SER A 63 6.61 5.03 9.20
C SER A 63 5.26 5.60 9.67
N ARG A 64 4.16 5.27 8.98
CA ARG A 64 2.80 5.65 9.35
C ARG A 64 1.96 4.47 9.86
N GLN A 65 2.60 3.38 10.26
CA GLN A 65 1.93 2.26 10.90
C GLN A 65 1.31 2.69 12.24
N LEU A 66 0.07 2.29 12.49
CA LEU A 66 -0.68 2.66 13.68
C LEU A 66 -0.23 1.85 14.91
N PRO A 67 -0.55 2.32 16.14
CA PRO A 67 -0.21 1.63 17.37
C PRO A 67 -0.75 0.19 17.47
N ASP A 68 -1.90 -0.09 16.84
CA ASP A 68 -2.50 -1.44 16.79
C ASP A 68 -1.91 -2.36 15.72
N GLY A 69 -0.89 -1.89 14.99
CA GLY A 69 -0.20 -2.64 13.93
C GLY A 69 -0.77 -2.43 12.53
N MET A 70 -1.93 -1.77 12.37
CA MET A 70 -2.48 -1.51 11.05
C MET A 70 -1.57 -0.60 10.23
N ILE A 71 -1.30 -0.97 8.98
CA ILE A 71 -0.76 -0.03 7.99
C ILE A 71 -1.93 0.52 7.15
N PRO A 72 -2.17 1.84 7.19
CA PRO A 72 -3.23 2.47 6.40
C PRO A 72 -3.01 2.29 4.90
N HIS A 73 -4.09 2.17 4.14
CA HIS A 73 -4.00 2.03 2.69
C HIS A 73 -3.69 3.33 1.94
N ILE A 74 -3.90 4.48 2.59
CA ILE A 74 -3.54 5.82 2.11
C ILE A 74 -2.83 6.57 3.24
N ILE A 75 -1.71 7.21 2.89
CA ILE A 75 -0.99 8.18 3.72
C ILE A 75 -1.08 9.56 3.06
N TYR A 76 -1.62 10.53 3.79
CA TYR A 76 -1.76 11.93 3.38
C TYR A 76 -0.54 12.72 3.85
N TRP A 77 0.58 12.58 3.13
CA TRP A 77 1.84 13.30 3.42
C TRP A 77 1.70 14.82 3.39
N VAL A 78 0.85 15.33 2.49
CA VAL A 78 0.50 16.75 2.41
C VAL A 78 -1.02 16.91 2.55
N PRO A 79 -1.50 17.99 3.20
CA PRO A 79 -2.93 18.28 3.25
C PRO A 79 -3.52 18.42 1.84
N GLY A 80 -4.68 17.82 1.60
CA GLY A 80 -5.42 18.01 0.35
C GLY A 80 -6.90 17.69 0.50
N ASP A 81 -7.62 17.57 -0.62
CA ASP A 81 -9.08 17.50 -0.60
C ASP A 81 -9.64 16.26 0.12
N LEU A 82 -8.92 15.12 0.08
CA LEU A 82 -9.34 13.91 0.78
C LEU A 82 -9.12 13.94 2.30
N HIS A 83 -8.23 14.82 2.80
CA HIS A 83 -8.06 15.03 4.24
C HIS A 83 -9.36 15.53 4.90
N ARG A 84 -10.30 16.09 4.11
CA ARG A 84 -11.58 16.60 4.61
C ARG A 84 -12.53 15.50 5.08
N TYR A 85 -12.32 14.25 4.68
CA TYR A 85 -13.18 13.15 5.10
C TYR A 85 -12.62 12.52 6.40
N LYS A 86 -13.37 12.67 7.51
CA LYS A 86 -13.01 12.12 8.84
C LYS A 86 -13.24 10.62 8.94
N TRP A 87 -12.49 9.83 8.18
CA TRP A 87 -12.56 8.36 8.22
C TRP A 87 -11.22 7.72 8.56
N GLY A 88 -10.26 8.48 9.10
CA GLY A 88 -8.95 7.99 9.55
C GLY A 88 -8.40 8.84 10.70
N THR A 89 -7.17 8.56 11.11
CA THR A 89 -6.40 9.41 12.03
C THR A 89 -5.70 10.53 11.25
N ASP A 90 -5.24 11.59 11.94
CA ASP A 90 -4.57 12.73 11.28
C ASP A 90 -3.46 12.26 10.33
N GLY A 91 -3.65 12.50 9.03
CA GLY A 91 -2.69 12.13 7.99
C GLY A 91 -2.81 10.71 7.42
N THR A 92 -3.78 9.89 7.82
CA THR A 92 -3.97 8.54 7.25
C THR A 92 -5.43 8.13 7.11
N SER A 93 -5.65 7.03 6.40
CA SER A 93 -6.93 6.34 6.22
C SER A 93 -7.24 5.34 7.36
N ALA A 94 -8.50 4.95 7.60
CA ALA A 94 -8.83 3.86 8.57
C ALA A 94 -9.01 2.46 7.95
N LEU A 95 -8.65 2.26 6.68
CA LEU A 95 -8.67 0.94 6.06
C LEU A 95 -7.25 0.54 5.68
N THR A 96 -7.03 -0.77 5.51
CA THR A 96 -5.82 -1.32 4.90
C THR A 96 -6.15 -1.92 3.51
N GLN A 97 -5.13 -2.38 2.80
CA GLN A 97 -5.23 -3.01 1.48
C GLN A 97 -4.63 -4.43 1.53
N PRO A 98 -4.77 -5.25 0.47
CA PRO A 98 -4.19 -6.59 0.45
C PRO A 98 -2.70 -6.61 0.80
N PRO A 99 -2.28 -7.55 1.67
CA PRO A 99 -0.98 -7.49 2.34
C PRO A 99 0.18 -7.94 1.44
N MET A 100 0.64 -7.05 0.56
CA MET A 100 1.77 -7.29 -0.35
C MET A 100 3.15 -6.91 0.24
N LEU A 101 3.19 -6.38 1.48
CA LEU A 101 4.41 -5.80 2.06
C LEU A 101 5.54 -6.83 2.23
N ALA A 102 5.25 -8.04 2.73
CA ALA A 102 6.28 -9.08 2.89
C ALA A 102 6.85 -9.52 1.55
N TYR A 103 6.00 -9.65 0.54
CA TYR A 103 6.44 -10.04 -0.81
C TYR A 103 7.30 -8.95 -1.45
N ALA A 104 6.91 -7.68 -1.30
CA ALA A 104 7.72 -6.56 -1.80
C ALA A 104 9.09 -6.48 -1.11
N ALA A 105 9.14 -6.67 0.21
CA ALA A 105 10.39 -6.72 0.96
C ALA A 105 11.29 -7.87 0.49
N TRP A 106 10.70 -9.04 0.24
CA TRP A 106 11.42 -10.20 -0.30
C TRP A 106 11.97 -9.97 -1.71
N GLU A 107 11.21 -9.33 -2.60
CA GLU A 107 11.71 -8.98 -3.94
C GLU A 107 12.86 -7.98 -3.90
N ILE A 108 12.85 -7.01 -2.96
CA ILE A 108 14.02 -6.14 -2.73
C ILE A 108 15.22 -6.98 -2.27
N TYR A 109 15.03 -7.82 -1.26
CA TYR A 109 16.10 -8.65 -0.72
C TYR A 109 16.75 -9.55 -1.79
N LYS A 110 15.96 -10.13 -2.69
CA LYS A 110 16.51 -10.94 -3.79
C LYS A 110 17.46 -10.18 -4.70
N GLU A 111 17.26 -8.87 -4.87
CA GLU A 111 18.12 -8.02 -5.70
C GLU A 111 19.32 -7.48 -4.92
N THR A 112 19.22 -7.31 -3.59
CA THR A 112 20.22 -6.60 -2.78
C THR A 112 21.02 -7.50 -1.84
N SER A 113 20.46 -8.64 -1.44
CA SER A 113 20.95 -9.48 -0.32
C SER A 113 21.17 -8.70 0.97
N ASP A 114 20.40 -7.63 1.20
CA ASP A 114 20.53 -6.75 2.35
C ASP A 114 19.76 -7.28 3.57
N ASP A 115 20.45 -8.06 4.40
CA ASP A 115 19.90 -8.58 5.66
C ASP A 115 19.57 -7.47 6.66
N ALA A 116 20.28 -6.33 6.62
CA ALA A 116 20.05 -5.21 7.53
C ALA A 116 18.71 -4.53 7.23
N PHE A 117 18.39 -4.33 5.95
CA PHE A 117 17.08 -3.84 5.53
C PHE A 117 15.94 -4.77 5.95
N LEU A 118 16.10 -6.09 5.80
CA LEU A 118 15.09 -7.03 6.27
C LEU A 118 14.91 -6.97 7.78
N ALA A 119 16.01 -6.92 8.54
CA ALA A 119 15.98 -6.80 9.99
C ALA A 119 15.31 -5.50 10.46
N GLU A 120 15.52 -4.40 9.74
CA GLU A 120 14.87 -3.10 9.98
C GLU A 120 13.34 -3.19 9.78
N LEU A 121 12.89 -3.82 8.69
CA LEU A 121 11.48 -3.85 8.31
C LEU A 121 10.67 -4.91 9.09
N TYR A 122 11.33 -5.97 9.55
CA TYR A 122 10.69 -7.14 10.16
C TYR A 122 9.75 -6.82 11.34
N PRO A 123 10.09 -5.93 12.30
CA PRO A 123 9.18 -5.60 13.40
C PRO A 123 7.87 -4.97 12.93
N ALA A 124 7.91 -4.13 11.88
CA ALA A 124 6.72 -3.51 11.30
C ALA A 124 5.86 -4.55 10.56
N LEU A 125 6.49 -5.45 9.81
CA LEU A 125 5.84 -6.59 9.17
C LEU A 125 5.09 -7.44 10.19
N MET A 126 5.75 -7.86 11.27
CA MET A 126 5.14 -8.71 12.29
C MET A 126 3.90 -8.06 12.92
N ARG A 127 4.01 -6.80 13.34
CA ARG A 127 2.87 -6.04 13.87
C ARG A 127 1.71 -5.94 12.87
N TYR A 128 2.01 -5.82 11.58
CA TYR A 128 0.98 -5.77 10.56
C TYR A 128 0.26 -7.11 10.37
N TYR A 129 0.99 -8.22 10.32
CA TYR A 129 0.36 -9.55 10.20
C TYR A 129 -0.39 -9.96 11.49
N GLU A 130 0.12 -9.57 12.66
CA GLU A 130 -0.59 -9.71 13.95
C GLU A 130 -1.90 -8.91 13.95
N TYR A 131 -1.90 -7.68 13.41
CA TYR A 131 -3.12 -6.91 13.22
C TYR A 131 -4.12 -7.64 12.31
N LEU A 132 -3.67 -8.19 11.19
CA LEU A 132 -4.55 -8.91 10.27
C LEU A 132 -5.20 -10.13 10.93
N ILE A 133 -4.42 -10.96 11.63
CA ILE A 133 -4.95 -12.14 12.32
C ILE A 133 -5.91 -11.70 13.43
N SER A 134 -5.49 -10.79 14.30
CA SER A 134 -6.27 -10.41 15.49
C SER A 134 -7.53 -9.58 15.18
N LYS A 135 -7.50 -8.74 14.14
CA LYS A 135 -8.60 -7.80 13.83
C LYS A 135 -9.42 -8.19 12.62
N ARG A 136 -8.86 -8.98 11.69
CA ARG A 136 -9.53 -9.35 10.43
C ARG A 136 -9.89 -10.83 10.38
N ASP A 137 -9.44 -11.64 11.33
CA ASP A 137 -9.90 -13.01 11.56
C ASP A 137 -10.33 -13.24 13.02
N PRO A 138 -11.37 -12.53 13.52
CA PRO A 138 -11.79 -12.64 14.93
C PRO A 138 -12.40 -14.00 15.28
N ARG A 139 -12.58 -14.89 14.31
CA ARG A 139 -13.14 -16.23 14.50
C ARG A 139 -12.11 -17.35 14.30
N ASP A 140 -10.86 -16.99 14.04
CA ASP A 140 -9.76 -17.94 13.83
C ASP A 140 -10.05 -18.98 12.76
N HIS A 141 -10.55 -18.51 11.60
CA HIS A 141 -10.80 -19.36 10.43
C HIS A 141 -9.58 -19.43 9.50
N HIS A 142 -8.47 -18.79 9.87
CA HIS A 142 -7.26 -18.57 9.07
C HIS A 142 -7.55 -17.86 7.74
N LEU A 143 -8.58 -17.01 7.73
CA LEU A 143 -9.03 -16.24 6.58
C LEU A 143 -9.23 -14.78 6.97
N VAL A 144 -8.39 -13.90 6.42
CA VAL A 144 -8.43 -12.46 6.65
C VAL A 144 -9.61 -11.83 5.90
N GLY A 145 -10.56 -11.27 6.65
CA GLY A 145 -11.70 -10.55 6.10
C GLY A 145 -11.37 -9.11 5.68
N ILE A 146 -11.81 -8.70 4.49
CA ILE A 146 -11.76 -7.30 4.07
C ILE A 146 -13.00 -6.59 4.61
N THR A 147 -12.81 -5.73 5.61
CA THR A 147 -13.90 -4.98 6.24
C THR A 147 -13.62 -3.48 6.29
N ALA A 148 -14.67 -2.66 6.22
CA ALA A 148 -14.55 -1.23 6.44
C ALA A 148 -15.09 -0.86 7.82
N SER A 149 -14.21 -0.46 8.75
CA SER A 149 -14.57 -0.13 10.14
C SER A 149 -15.62 0.99 10.24
N SER A 150 -15.73 1.83 9.20
CA SER A 150 -16.71 2.93 9.12
C SER A 150 -18.09 2.54 8.57
N MET A 151 -18.34 1.27 8.17
CA MET A 151 -19.68 0.87 7.71
C MET A 151 -20.78 1.04 8.78
N CYS A 152 -20.42 1.17 10.06
CA CYS A 152 -21.36 1.42 11.15
C CYS A 152 -21.78 2.90 11.32
N ARG A 153 -21.11 3.87 10.66
CA ARG A 153 -21.44 5.32 10.73
C ARG A 153 -21.40 6.04 9.37
N MET A 154 -21.63 5.34 8.27
CA MET A 154 -21.56 5.95 6.93
C MET A 154 -22.94 6.42 6.44
N THR A 155 -23.15 7.73 6.30
CA THR A 155 -24.34 8.27 5.62
C THR A 155 -24.30 7.95 4.11
N TYR A 156 -25.47 7.92 3.49
CA TYR A 156 -25.74 7.39 2.13
C TYR A 156 -24.82 7.94 1.02
N ARG A 157 -24.23 9.13 1.19
CA ARG A 157 -23.44 9.86 0.17
C ARG A 157 -22.06 9.27 -0.09
N LEU A 158 -21.45 8.60 0.89
CA LEU A 158 -20.12 7.95 0.77
C LEU A 158 -20.17 6.57 0.10
N ARG A 159 -21.37 5.97 -0.04
CA ARG A 159 -21.56 4.69 -0.75
C ARG A 159 -21.19 4.78 -2.23
N THR A 160 -21.33 5.96 -2.84
CA THR A 160 -21.04 6.17 -4.27
C THR A 160 -19.54 6.21 -4.56
N ILE A 161 -18.75 6.85 -3.69
CA ILE A 161 -17.29 6.95 -3.83
C ILE A 161 -16.63 5.58 -3.63
N LEU A 162 -17.08 4.82 -2.62
CA LEU A 162 -16.60 3.45 -2.39
C LEU A 162 -17.06 2.48 -3.49
N ARG A 163 -18.23 2.69 -4.11
CA ARG A 163 -18.61 1.93 -5.32
C ARG A 163 -17.72 2.25 -6.51
N ALA A 164 -17.31 3.51 -6.68
CA ALA A 164 -16.37 3.88 -7.75
C ALA A 164 -15.01 3.20 -7.54
N ALA A 165 -14.46 3.27 -6.32
CA ALA A 165 -13.24 2.56 -5.94
C ALA A 165 -13.39 1.03 -6.04
N TRP A 166 -14.53 0.45 -5.68
CA TRP A 166 -14.80 -0.98 -5.84
C TRP A 166 -14.92 -1.40 -7.31
N SER A 167 -15.52 -0.55 -8.15
CA SER A 167 -15.71 -0.82 -9.58
C SER A 167 -14.43 -0.75 -10.40
N SER A 168 -13.38 -0.08 -9.90
CA SER A 168 -12.03 -0.17 -10.45
C SER A 168 -11.31 -1.44 -9.97
N TRP A 169 -11.52 -1.85 -8.72
CA TRP A 169 -10.99 -3.11 -8.16
C TRP A 169 -11.46 -4.36 -8.91
N THR A 170 -12.76 -4.49 -9.20
CA THR A 170 -13.30 -5.69 -9.87
C THR A 170 -12.97 -5.77 -11.36
N ARG A 171 -12.45 -4.71 -12.00
CA ARG A 171 -11.99 -4.76 -13.39
C ARG A 171 -10.60 -5.35 -13.56
N ILE A 172 -9.79 -5.36 -12.49
CA ILE A 172 -8.41 -5.91 -12.50
C ILE A 172 -8.40 -7.38 -12.05
N ALA A 173 -9.37 -7.79 -11.24
CA ALA A 173 -9.48 -9.15 -10.70
C ALA A 173 -9.63 -10.32 -11.72
N PRO A 174 -10.17 -10.18 -12.95
CA PRO A 174 -10.31 -11.34 -13.82
C PRO A 174 -9.02 -11.77 -14.52
N VAL A 175 -7.93 -11.01 -14.42
CA VAL A 175 -6.66 -11.33 -15.13
C VAL A 175 -5.73 -12.22 -14.28
N ILE A 176 -5.98 -12.38 -12.99
CA ILE A 176 -5.09 -13.12 -12.06
C ILE A 176 -5.60 -14.52 -11.71
N LEU A 177 -6.82 -14.90 -12.13
CA LEU A 177 -7.42 -16.20 -11.84
C LEU A 177 -7.88 -16.93 -13.11
N THR A 178 -6.94 -17.25 -14.00
CA THR A 178 -7.09 -18.40 -14.90
C THR A 178 -5.99 -19.40 -14.59
N PRO A 179 -6.28 -20.50 -13.87
CA PRO A 179 -5.38 -21.63 -13.81
C PRO A 179 -5.50 -22.38 -15.14
N SER A 180 -4.49 -22.27 -15.99
CA SER A 180 -4.29 -23.21 -17.09
C SER A 180 -3.79 -24.53 -16.51
N PHE A 181 -4.74 -25.42 -16.21
CA PHE A 181 -4.51 -26.87 -16.14
C PHE A 181 -5.35 -27.51 -17.24
N VAL A 182 -4.74 -27.75 -18.40
CA VAL A 182 -4.57 -29.03 -19.13
C VAL A 182 -3.53 -28.77 -20.22
#